data_AF-A5JM39-F1
#
_entry.id   AF-A5JM39-F1
#
_cell.length_a   1.000
_cell.length_b   1.000
_cell.length_c   1.000
_cell.angle_alpha   90.00
_cell.angle_beta   90.00
_cell.angle_gamma   90.00
#
_symmetry.space_group_name_H-M   'P 1'
#
loop_
_entity.id
_entity.type
_entity.pdbx_description
1 polymer ?
#
loop_
_entity_poly.entity_id
_entity_poly.type
_entity_poly.pdbx_seq_one_letter_code
_entity_poly.pdbx_strand_id
1 'polypeptide(L)'
;LLDQTTLWSSGTYWLKDRFYELIYEMEFNHDAKELLRVIQEHIGCCGSWNSGDYDAVHLPIPNECRSPVTGNEWEFGCYEVFPRYLEDRSGPMAGIAMLLIILQILAAISAFWMRSAVYKLNRDSKLYNRVPGSGM
;
A
#
# COMPACT_ATOMS: atom_id res chain seq x y z
N LEU A 1 16.17 5.69 -2.66
CA LEU A 1 17.03 6.90 -2.51
C LEU A 1 16.11 8.07 -2.19
N LEU A 2 15.44 8.01 -1.03
CA LEU A 2 14.74 9.15 -0.47
C LEU A 2 15.78 10.09 0.14
N ASP A 3 15.86 11.28 -0.45
CA ASP A 3 16.76 12.34 -0.03
C ASP A 3 16.32 12.92 1.33
N GLN A 4 17.26 13.48 2.09
CA GLN A 4 17.10 13.94 3.48
C GLN A 4 15.97 14.99 3.65
N THR A 5 15.48 15.55 2.54
CA THR A 5 14.37 16.50 2.45
C THR A 5 12.97 15.87 2.58
N THR A 6 12.80 14.59 2.22
CA THR A 6 11.50 13.91 2.27
C THR A 6 11.09 13.49 3.68
N LEU A 7 12.09 13.24 4.54
CA LEU A 7 11.90 12.89 5.95
C LEU A 7 11.38 14.06 6.80
N TRP A 8 11.36 15.28 6.25
CA TRP A 8 10.78 16.49 6.84
C TRP A 8 9.55 17.00 6.06
N SER A 9 8.99 16.18 5.17
CA SER A 9 7.78 16.52 4.41
C SER A 9 6.51 16.36 5.26
N SER A 10 5.40 17.00 4.86
CA SER A 10 4.10 16.91 5.55
C SER A 10 3.64 15.48 5.87
N GLY A 11 4.06 14.48 5.09
CA GLY A 11 3.73 13.08 5.33
C GLY A 11 4.36 12.50 6.60
N THR A 12 5.58 12.91 6.95
CA THR A 12 6.27 12.43 8.16
C THR A 12 5.67 13.02 9.43
N TYR A 13 5.28 14.29 9.40
CA TYR A 13 4.54 14.94 10.49
C TYR A 13 3.18 14.30 10.71
N TRP A 14 2.42 14.07 9.63
CA TRP A 14 1.15 13.36 9.72
C TRP A 14 1.34 11.96 10.31
N LEU A 15 2.37 11.23 9.87
CA LEU A 15 2.64 9.89 10.37
C LEU A 15 3.02 9.89 11.86
N LYS A 16 3.81 10.88 12.29
CA LYS A 16 4.14 11.10 13.69
C LYS A 16 2.86 11.31 14.51
N ASP A 17 1.98 12.20 14.09
CA ASP A 17 0.75 12.49 14.82
C ASP A 17 -0.19 11.27 14.86
N ARG A 18 -0.28 10.51 13.75
CA ARG A 18 -1.04 9.26 13.72
C ARG A 18 -0.47 8.20 14.67
N PHE A 19 0.83 7.98 14.70
CA PHE A 19 1.41 7.02 15.64
C PHE A 19 1.19 7.45 17.09
N TYR A 20 1.27 8.75 17.38
CA TYR A 20 0.99 9.27 18.72
C TYR A 20 -0.47 9.05 19.12
N GLU A 21 -1.41 9.29 18.20
CA GLU A 21 -2.83 9.02 18.40
C GLU A 21 -3.10 7.52 18.63
N LEU A 22 -2.45 6.62 17.88
CA LEU A 22 -2.56 5.18 18.10
C LEU A 22 -2.06 4.77 19.49
N ILE A 23 -0.98 5.38 19.98
CA ILE A 23 -0.44 5.11 21.32
C ILE A 23 -1.43 5.56 22.39
N TYR A 24 -2.12 6.69 22.20
CA TYR A 24 -3.18 7.11 23.10
C TYR A 24 -4.40 6.16 23.08
N GLU A 25 -4.81 5.72 21.88
CA GLU A 25 -5.98 4.86 21.71
C GLU A 25 -5.76 3.40 22.16
N MET A 26 -4.52 2.92 22.24
CA MET A 26 -4.22 1.51 22.52
C MET A 26 -4.72 1.01 23.87
N GLU A 27 -4.97 1.90 24.84
CA GLU A 27 -5.53 1.53 26.15
C GLU A 27 -6.99 1.07 26.03
N PHE A 28 -7.75 1.69 25.12
CA PHE A 28 -9.19 1.45 24.95
C PHE A 28 -9.52 0.65 23.68
N ASN A 29 -8.60 0.60 22.72
CA ASN A 29 -8.79 -0.05 21.43
C ASN A 29 -7.78 -1.19 21.22
N HIS A 30 -8.30 -2.43 21.25
CA HIS A 30 -7.49 -3.63 21.06
C HIS A 30 -6.86 -3.71 19.65
N ASP A 31 -7.54 -3.20 18.63
CA ASP A 31 -7.03 -3.23 17.25
C ASP A 31 -5.84 -2.28 17.09
N ALA A 32 -5.90 -1.10 17.73
CA ALA A 32 -4.79 -0.16 17.75
C ALA A 32 -3.57 -0.74 18.48
N LYS A 33 -3.80 -1.42 19.61
CA LYS A 33 -2.75 -2.11 20.37
C LYS A 33 -2.08 -3.19 19.54
N GLU A 34 -2.85 -4.06 18.88
CA GLU A 34 -2.31 -5.14 18.06
C GLU A 34 -1.55 -4.61 16.83
N LEU A 35 -2.07 -3.56 16.19
CA LEU A 35 -1.38 -2.91 15.09
C LEU A 35 -0.03 -2.32 15.51
N LEU A 36 0.01 -1.58 16.63
CA LEU A 36 1.26 -1.05 17.17
C LEU A 36 2.23 -2.17 17.53
N ARG A 37 1.74 -3.26 18.13
CA ARG A 37 2.53 -4.44 18.48
C ARG A 37 3.26 -4.99 17.27
N VAL A 38 2.51 -5.29 16.20
CA VAL A 38 3.06 -5.87 14.97
C VAL A 38 4.05 -4.91 14.30
N ILE A 39 3.74 -3.62 14.26
CA ILE A 39 4.62 -2.61 13.66
C ILE A 39 5.94 -2.53 14.43
N GLN A 40 5.89 -2.34 15.75
CA GLN A 40 7.08 -2.13 16.56
C GLN A 40 7.97 -3.36 16.62
N GLU A 41 7.37 -4.55 16.75
CA GLU A 41 8.09 -5.82 16.78
C GLU A 41 8.72 -6.16 15.41
N HIS A 42 7.97 -5.97 14.31
CA HIS A 42 8.43 -6.39 12.98
C HIS A 42 9.35 -5.39 12.29
N ILE A 43 9.10 -4.09 12.48
CA ILE A 43 9.84 -3.02 11.81
C ILE A 43 11.04 -2.56 12.66
N GLY A 44 11.00 -2.79 13.97
CA GLY A 44 12.09 -2.45 14.88
C GLY A 44 12.14 -0.94 15.17
N CYS A 45 11.04 -0.39 15.65
CA CYS A 45 10.90 1.01 16.03
C CYS A 45 10.16 1.13 17.36
N CYS A 46 10.23 2.29 18.02
CA CYS A 46 9.53 2.50 19.27
C CYS A 46 8.91 3.89 19.39
N GLY A 47 7.64 3.90 19.80
CA GLY A 47 6.86 5.12 19.95
C GLY A 47 6.60 5.83 18.62
N SER A 48 6.12 7.06 18.70
CA SER A 48 5.92 7.88 17.52
C SER A 48 7.26 8.45 17.06
N TRP A 49 7.89 9.26 17.91
CA TRP A 49 9.23 9.84 17.80
C TRP A 49 10.28 9.05 18.57
N ASN A 50 9.97 8.62 19.80
CA ASN A 50 10.83 7.77 20.64
C ASN A 50 10.02 7.02 21.71
N SER A 51 10.68 6.17 22.50
CA SER A 51 10.02 5.42 23.58
C SER A 51 9.39 6.30 24.67
N GLY A 52 9.87 7.54 24.84
CA GLY A 52 9.32 8.51 25.79
C GLY A 52 7.93 9.04 25.43
N ASP A 53 7.42 8.78 24.22
CA ASP A 53 6.02 9.10 23.89
C ASP A 53 5.03 8.30 24.74
N TYR A 54 5.41 7.10 25.20
CA TYR A 54 4.62 6.30 26.14
C TYR A 54 4.56 6.96 27.52
N ASP A 55 5.69 7.48 28.00
CA ASP A 55 5.75 8.19 29.27
C ASP A 55 4.91 9.48 29.24
N ALA A 56 4.89 10.19 28.09
CA ALA A 56 4.09 11.40 27.91
C ALA A 56 2.58 11.16 28.07
N VAL A 57 2.11 9.95 27.75
CA VAL A 57 0.71 9.53 27.94
C VAL A 57 0.51 8.67 29.19
N HIS A 58 1.50 8.59 30.08
CA HIS A 58 1.48 7.79 31.32
C HIS A 58 1.25 6.28 31.08
N LEU A 59 1.68 5.77 29.93
CA LEU A 59 1.65 4.35 29.60
C LEU A 59 3.04 3.72 29.78
N PRO A 60 3.12 2.45 30.21
CA PRO A 60 4.39 1.74 30.25
C PRO A 60 4.87 1.42 28.83
N ILE A 61 6.18 1.48 28.63
CA ILE A 61 6.79 1.09 27.36
C ILE A 61 6.54 -0.42 27.11
N PRO A 62 5.94 -0.78 25.95
CA PRO A 62 5.63 -2.17 25.62
C PRO A 62 6.90 -3.02 25.43
N ASN A 63 6.81 -4.34 25.65
CA ASN A 63 7.96 -5.24 25.48
C ASN A 63 8.38 -5.36 24.00
N GLU A 64 7.44 -5.10 23.10
CA GLU A 64 7.59 -5.18 21.65
C GLU A 64 8.46 -4.04 21.08
N CYS A 65 8.66 -2.99 21.88
CA CYS A 65 9.63 -1.93 21.63
C CYS A 65 11.10 -2.36 21.92
N ARG A 66 11.33 -3.58 22.43
CA ARG A 66 12.68 -4.08 22.71
C ARG A 66 13.22 -4.92 21.56
N SER A 67 14.46 -4.67 21.20
CA SER A 67 15.16 -5.49 20.21
C SER A 67 15.37 -6.91 20.75
N PRO A 68 15.01 -7.96 19.98
CA PRO A 68 15.20 -9.34 20.42
C PRO A 68 16.68 -9.74 20.51
N VAL A 69 17.59 -8.96 19.90
CA VAL A 69 19.03 -9.26 19.87
C VAL A 69 19.75 -8.63 21.05
N THR A 70 19.52 -7.34 21.32
CA THR A 70 20.23 -6.60 22.36
C THR A 70 19.46 -6.50 23.68
N GLY A 71 18.14 -6.72 23.66
CA GLY A 71 17.26 -6.55 24.82
C GLY A 71 16.99 -5.08 25.20
N ASN A 72 17.60 -4.13 24.49
CA ASN A 72 17.41 -2.70 24.66
C ASN A 72 16.22 -2.20 23.83
N GLU A 73 15.66 -1.06 24.24
CA GLU A 73 14.63 -0.35 23.46
C GLU A 73 15.18 0.14 22.12
N TRP A 74 14.32 0.20 21.10
CA TRP A 74 14.68 0.81 19.82
C TRP A 74 14.88 2.32 19.99
N GLU A 75 16.02 2.81 19.50
CA GLU A 75 16.39 4.23 19.60
C GLU A 75 15.59 5.13 18.66
N PHE A 76 15.10 4.58 17.54
CA PHE A 76 14.41 5.32 16.50
C PHE A 76 12.89 5.20 16.60
N GLY A 77 12.20 6.32 16.40
CA GLY A 77 10.75 6.40 16.31
C GLY A 77 10.18 5.75 15.06
N CYS A 78 8.94 5.28 15.16
CA CYS A 78 8.25 4.66 14.03
C CYS A 78 8.01 5.64 12.88
N TYR A 79 7.91 6.95 13.12
CA TYR A 79 7.76 7.94 12.05
C TYR A 79 8.92 7.95 11.03
N GLU A 80 10.13 7.61 11.46
CA GLU A 80 11.34 7.60 10.62
C GLU A 80 11.58 6.24 9.98
N VAL A 81 11.44 5.16 10.76
CA VAL A 81 11.77 3.80 10.29
C VAL A 81 10.68 3.24 9.39
N PHE A 82 9.40 3.52 9.69
CA PHE A 82 8.27 2.96 8.95
C PHE A 82 8.25 3.33 7.46
N PRO A 83 8.47 4.61 7.06
CA PRO A 83 8.55 4.95 5.65
C PRO A 83 9.71 4.28 4.92
N ARG A 84 10.87 4.13 5.57
CA ARG A 84 12.03 3.44 5.01
C ARG A 84 11.72 1.96 4.77
N TYR A 85 11.06 1.32 5.73
CA TYR A 85 10.59 -0.06 5.59
C TYR A 85 9.64 -0.22 4.39
N LEU A 86 8.71 0.72 4.20
CA LEU A 86 7.80 0.69 3.06
C LEU A 86 8.51 0.97 1.74
N GLU A 87 9.52 1.84 1.68
CA GLU A 87 10.29 2.10 0.46
C GLU A 87 10.93 0.80 -0.04
N ASP A 88 11.65 0.08 0.84
CA ASP A 88 12.35 -1.16 0.49
C ASP A 88 11.40 -2.26 0.01
N ARG A 89 10.19 -2.33 0.57
CA ARG A 89 9.20 -3.36 0.23
C ARG A 89 8.26 -2.98 -0.92
N SER A 90 8.04 -1.69 -1.15
CA SER A 90 7.11 -1.21 -2.19
C SER A 90 7.66 -1.36 -3.60
N GLY A 91 8.99 -1.34 -3.76
CA GLY A 91 9.66 -1.53 -5.06
C GLY A 91 9.17 -2.76 -5.85
N PRO A 92 9.30 -3.99 -5.32
CA PRO A 92 8.83 -5.18 -6.02
C PRO A 92 7.31 -5.20 -6.24
N MET A 93 6.51 -4.70 -5.29
CA MET A 93 5.05 -4.65 -5.40
C MET A 93 4.59 -3.74 -6.55
N ALA A 94 5.24 -2.58 -6.70
CA ALA A 94 4.98 -1.66 -7.80
C ALA A 94 5.31 -2.30 -9.16
N GLY A 95 6.40 -3.07 -9.24
CA GLY A 95 6.76 -3.82 -10.46
C GLY A 95 5.69 -4.83 -10.88
N ILE A 96 5.18 -5.62 -9.93
CA ILE A 96 4.11 -6.60 -10.20
C ILE A 96 2.83 -5.88 -10.62
N ALA A 97 2.46 -4.80 -9.94
CA ALA A 97 1.28 -4.01 -10.30
C ALA A 97 1.37 -3.43 -11.72
N MET A 98 2.55 -2.91 -12.11
CA MET A 98 2.77 -2.37 -13.45
C MET A 98 2.64 -3.45 -14.54
N LEU A 99 3.16 -4.66 -14.27
CA LEU A 99 3.00 -5.80 -15.18
C LEU A 99 1.53 -6.17 -15.38
N LEU A 100 0.75 -6.23 -14.29
CA LEU A 100 -0.67 -6.54 -14.36
C LEU A 100 -1.45 -5.50 -15.17
N ILE A 101 -1.12 -4.21 -15.03
CA ILE A 101 -1.74 -3.13 -15.80
C ILE A 101 -1.45 -3.30 -17.30
N ILE A 102 -0.22 -3.64 -17.68
CA ILE A 102 0.15 -3.89 -19.09
C ILE A 102 -0.66 -5.06 -19.66
N LEU A 103 -0.78 -6.16 -18.90
CA LEU A 103 -1.58 -7.32 -19.32
C LEU A 103 -3.06 -6.96 -19.49
N GLN A 104 -3.63 -6.14 -18.59
CA GLN A 104 -5.00 -5.66 -18.71
C GLN A 104 -5.20 -4.80 -19.96
N ILE A 105 -4.26 -3.92 -20.30
CA ILE A 105 -4.32 -3.10 -21.52
C ILE A 105 -4.29 -3.99 -22.76
N LEU A 106 -3.40 -4.98 -22.82
CA LEU A 106 -3.32 -5.92 -23.94
C LEU A 106 -4.61 -6.74 -24.09
N ALA A 107 -5.18 -7.21 -22.97
CA ALA A 107 -6.46 -7.91 -22.97
C ALA A 107 -7.59 -7.02 -23.49
N ALA A 108 -7.67 -5.76 -23.04
CA ALA A 108 -8.67 -4.79 -23.50
C ALA A 108 -8.53 -4.52 -25.01
N ILE A 109 -7.31 -4.36 -25.50
CA ILE A 109 -7.03 -4.20 -26.94
C ILE A 109 -7.51 -5.44 -27.70
N SER A 110 -7.12 -6.64 -27.28
CA SER A 110 -7.53 -7.89 -27.95
C SER A 110 -9.06 -8.05 -28.00
N ALA A 111 -9.75 -7.72 -26.91
CA ALA A 111 -11.21 -7.75 -26.85
C ALA A 111 -11.84 -6.72 -27.80
N PHE A 112 -11.27 -5.53 -27.90
CA PHE A 112 -11.72 -4.50 -28.82
C PHE A 112 -11.54 -4.93 -30.29
N TRP A 113 -10.39 -5.54 -30.62
CA TRP A 113 -10.14 -6.10 -31.96
C TRP A 113 -11.12 -7.22 -32.31
N MET A 114 -11.36 -8.17 -31.39
CA MET A 114 -12.32 -9.26 -31.60
C MET A 114 -13.73 -8.73 -31.82
N ARG A 115 -14.20 -7.77 -31.00
CA ARG A 115 -15.52 -7.14 -31.19
C ARG A 115 -15.63 -6.45 -32.55
N SER A 116 -14.57 -5.75 -32.97
CA SER A 116 -14.54 -5.08 -34.27
C SER A 116 -14.62 -6.07 -35.44
N ALA A 117 -13.97 -7.23 -35.33
CA ALA A 117 -14.05 -8.30 -36.32
C ALA A 117 -15.46 -8.90 -36.41
N VAL A 118 -16.07 -9.24 -35.26
CA VAL A 118 -17.45 -9.77 -35.20
C VAL A 118 -18.46 -8.76 -35.75
N TYR A 119 -18.31 -7.47 -35.43
CA TYR A 119 -19.19 -6.43 -35.94
C TYR A 119 -19.16 -6.32 -37.47
N LYS A 120 -17.95 -6.42 -38.08
CA LYS A 120 -17.81 -6.43 -39.54
C LYS A 120 -18.56 -7.61 -40.18
N LEU A 121 -18.36 -8.82 -39.67
CA LEU A 121 -19.03 -10.03 -40.16
C LEU A 121 -20.57 -9.93 -40.05
N ASN A 122 -21.08 -9.45 -38.91
CA ASN A 122 -22.52 -9.25 -38.71
C ASN A 122 -23.12 -8.18 -39.64
N ARG A 123 -22.35 -7.16 -40.00
CA ARG A 123 -22.80 -6.13 -40.94
C ARG A 123 -22.89 -6.70 -42.36
N ASP A 124 -21.87 -7.46 -42.78
CA ASP A 124 -21.79 -8.02 -44.12
C ASP A 124 -22.86 -9.10 -44.33
N SER A 125 -23.18 -9.92 -43.30
CA SER A 125 -24.28 -10.90 -43.34
C SER A 125 -25.67 -10.24 -43.45
N LYS A 126 -25.91 -9.13 -42.73
CA LYS A 126 -27.13 -8.32 -42.87
C LYS A 126 -27.25 -7.68 -44.26
N LEU A 127 -26.12 -7.35 -44.89
CA LEU A 127 -26.11 -6.79 -46.25
C LEU A 127 -26.50 -7.86 -47.28
N TYR A 128 -25.91 -9.06 -47.17
CA TYR A 128 -26.24 -10.21 -48.02
C TYR A 128 -27.73 -10.55 -47.96
N ASN A 129 -28.30 -10.67 -46.75
CA ASN A 129 -29.73 -10.98 -46.56
C ASN A 129 -30.69 -9.89 -47.05
N ARG A 130 -30.20 -8.69 -47.36
CA ARG A 130 -31.03 -7.57 -47.84
C ARG A 130 -31.06 -7.48 -49.37
N VAL A 131 -30.22 -8.21 -50.08
CA VAL A 131 -30.32 -8.33 -51.53
C VAL A 131 -31.44 -9.32 -51.83
N PRO A 132 -32.62 -8.90 -52.33
CA PRO A 132 -33.65 -9.85 -52.73
C PRO A 132 -33.05 -10.75 -53.80
N GLY A 133 -33.21 -12.06 -53.62
CA GLY A 133 -32.76 -13.03 -54.61
C GLY A 133 -33.29 -12.63 -55.98
N SER A 134 -32.38 -12.26 -56.87
CA SER A 134 -32.63 -12.35 -58.30
C SER A 134 -32.69 -13.85 -58.60
N GLY A 135 -33.82 -14.45 -58.28
CA GLY A 135 -34.21 -15.74 -58.82
C GLY A 135 -34.18 -15.60 -60.32
N MET A 136 -33.21 -16.27 -60.94
CA MET A 136 -33.33 -16.74 -62.30
C MET A 136 -34.53 -17.67 -62.41
#